data_AF-A0A7K3PTV1-F1
#
_entry.id   AF-A0A7K3PTV1-F1
#
_cell.length_a   1.000
_cell.length_b   1.000
_cell.length_c   1.000
_cell.angle_alpha   90.00
_cell.angle_beta   90.00
_cell.angle_gamma   90.00
#
_symmetry.space_group_name_H-M   'P 1'
#
loop_
_entity.id
_entity.type
_entity.pdbx_description
1 polymer ?
#
loop_
_entity_poly.entity_id
_entity_poly.type
_entity_poly.pdbx_seq_one_letter_code
_entity_poly.pdbx_strand_id
1 'polypeptide(L)'
;GGVLRASLPGEWTVPGCVVCALALLAADRTPLSRPLRQGLVRASAAVQCFAVLWSVPLVAGTVLGPVTQGARPWSGAPGDVRDAVFTDVPWPPYASTGPLVLAVVAAVVLVAGRNTARSAAARVVALVLGWAAVTTVPAVLQLPYTSGLVGQGVVVVAVLGLAEWSGRAGNRPSPLTLTALLLALVTSVDLAFLALASESATIGVLVSLTVLFGAACRGRVAAPFAAPAALGHATALACAIGASAGWRPHDTALLVLVVPAVAALV
;
A
#
# COMPACT_ATOMS: atom_id res chain seq x y z
N GLY A 1 -15.77 -22.53 17.83
CA GLY A 1 -16.22 -21.16 17.54
C GLY A 1 -16.84 -20.45 18.73
N GLY A 2 -17.68 -21.10 19.54
CA GLY A 2 -18.46 -20.42 20.60
C GLY A 2 -17.70 -20.02 21.87
N VAL A 3 -16.69 -20.79 22.29
CA VAL A 3 -16.01 -20.55 23.60
C VAL A 3 -15.04 -19.36 23.56
N LEU A 4 -14.40 -19.08 22.42
CA LEU A 4 -13.52 -17.91 22.25
C LEU A 4 -14.29 -16.58 22.28
N ARG A 5 -15.54 -16.55 21.80
CA ARG A 5 -16.39 -15.34 21.84
C ARG A 5 -16.82 -14.93 23.25
N ALA A 6 -16.85 -15.87 24.20
CA ALA A 6 -17.27 -15.59 25.57
C ALA A 6 -16.14 -15.02 26.45
N SER A 7 -14.88 -15.13 25.99
CA SER A 7 -13.70 -14.91 26.84
C SER A 7 -12.79 -13.77 26.35
N LEU A 8 -12.92 -13.36 25.08
CA LEU A 8 -12.09 -12.33 24.47
C LEU A 8 -12.96 -11.14 24.01
N PRO A 9 -12.49 -9.88 24.18
CA PRO A 9 -13.17 -8.72 23.62
C PRO A 9 -13.40 -8.91 22.13
N GLY A 10 -14.53 -8.42 21.59
CA GLY A 10 -14.94 -8.67 20.19
C GLY A 10 -13.85 -8.41 19.13
N GLU A 11 -12.94 -7.48 19.42
CA GLU A 11 -11.79 -7.11 18.58
C GLU A 11 -10.75 -8.24 18.40
N TRP A 12 -10.65 -9.16 19.37
CA TRP A 12 -9.65 -10.24 19.40
C TRP A 12 -10.16 -11.57 18.84
N THR A 13 -11.45 -11.65 18.51
CA THR A 13 -12.06 -12.87 17.98
C THR A 13 -11.43 -13.29 16.65
N VAL A 14 -11.17 -12.32 15.76
CA VAL A 14 -10.59 -12.56 14.44
C VAL A 14 -9.11 -12.96 14.56
N PRO A 15 -8.24 -12.24 15.31
CA PRO A 15 -6.88 -12.68 15.61
C PRO A 15 -6.83 -14.08 16.25
N GLY A 16 -7.73 -14.37 17.20
CA GLY A 16 -7.80 -15.68 17.86
C GLY A 16 -8.08 -16.81 16.88
N CYS A 17 -8.99 -16.61 15.93
CA CYS A 17 -9.24 -17.58 14.85
C CYS A 17 -8.01 -17.78 13.95
N VAL A 18 -7.25 -16.72 13.67
CA VAL A 18 -6.01 -16.80 12.86
C VAL A 18 -4.91 -17.55 13.61
N VAL A 19 -4.74 -17.30 14.92
CA VAL A 19 -3.80 -18.03 15.77
C VAL A 19 -4.20 -19.51 15.90
N CYS A 20 -5.49 -19.81 16.02
CA CYS A 20 -5.98 -21.19 15.98
C CYS A 20 -5.70 -21.86 14.62
N ALA A 21 -5.94 -21.17 13.50
CA ALA A 21 -5.63 -21.70 12.17
C ALA A 21 -4.11 -21.95 12.00
N LEU A 22 -3.27 -21.06 12.54
CA LEU A 22 -1.82 -21.20 12.64
C LEU A 22 -1.40 -22.42 13.47
N ALA A 23 -2.02 -22.61 14.63
CA ALA A 23 -1.76 -23.77 15.49
C ALA A 23 -2.14 -25.09 14.79
N LEU A 24 -3.24 -25.10 14.03
CA LEU A 24 -3.65 -26.24 13.20
C LEU A 24 -2.66 -26.49 12.05
N LEU A 25 -2.12 -25.44 11.42
CA LEU A 25 -1.05 -25.54 10.43
C LEU A 25 0.27 -26.06 11.03
N ALA A 26 0.60 -25.71 12.27
CA ALA A 26 1.75 -26.24 12.98
C ALA A 26 1.56 -27.73 13.34
N ALA A 27 0.33 -28.13 13.67
CA ALA A 27 -0.04 -29.52 13.94
C ALA A 27 0.06 -30.42 12.69
N ASP A 28 0.08 -29.86 11.47
CA ASP A 28 0.32 -30.61 10.22
C ASP A 28 1.72 -31.25 10.14
N ARG A 29 2.63 -30.87 11.05
CA ARG A 29 3.95 -31.53 11.21
C ARG A 29 3.90 -32.84 12.02
N THR A 30 2.72 -33.22 12.50
CA THR A 30 2.50 -34.50 13.18
C THR A 30 2.21 -35.61 12.16
N PRO A 31 2.43 -36.90 12.49
CA PRO A 31 2.27 -38.03 11.56
C PRO A 31 0.78 -38.37 11.30
N LEU A 32 0.02 -37.42 10.74
CA LEU A 32 -1.37 -37.60 10.34
C LEU A 32 -1.48 -38.08 8.87
N SER A 33 -2.56 -38.79 8.57
CA SER A 33 -2.81 -39.30 7.22
C SER A 33 -3.03 -38.16 6.21
N ARG A 34 -2.53 -38.33 4.98
CA ARG A 34 -2.59 -37.33 3.89
C ARG A 34 -3.98 -36.69 3.66
N PRO A 35 -5.12 -37.40 3.70
CA PRO A 35 -6.42 -36.78 3.47
C PRO A 35 -6.87 -35.85 4.60
N LEU A 36 -6.56 -36.18 5.86
CA LEU A 36 -6.86 -35.31 7.01
C LEU A 36 -6.05 -34.02 6.96
N ARG A 37 -4.77 -34.12 6.58
CA ARG A 37 -3.88 -32.97 6.37
C ARG A 37 -4.41 -32.00 5.31
N GLN A 38 -4.87 -32.53 4.16
CA GLN A 38 -5.44 -31.71 3.10
C GLN A 38 -6.75 -31.01 3.52
N GLY A 39 -7.61 -31.69 4.28
CA GLY A 39 -8.82 -31.10 4.84
C GLY A 39 -8.50 -29.93 5.77
N LEU A 40 -7.52 -30.11 6.67
CA LEU A 40 -7.10 -29.09 7.63
C LEU A 40 -6.48 -27.86 6.94
N VAL A 41 -5.65 -28.08 5.92
CA VAL A 41 -5.05 -27.00 5.12
C VAL A 41 -6.13 -26.21 4.37
N ARG A 42 -7.14 -26.88 3.78
CA ARG A 42 -8.25 -26.20 3.09
C ARG A 42 -9.11 -25.39 4.06
N ALA A 43 -9.44 -25.95 5.22
CA ALA A 43 -10.18 -25.24 6.26
C ALA A 43 -9.41 -24.01 6.77
N SER A 44 -8.11 -24.14 7.03
CA SER A 44 -7.25 -23.03 7.41
C SER A 44 -7.16 -21.96 6.32
N ALA A 45 -7.03 -22.37 5.05
CA ALA A 45 -7.00 -21.44 3.92
C ALA A 45 -8.31 -20.66 3.79
N ALA A 46 -9.46 -21.31 4.01
CA ALA A 46 -10.77 -20.65 4.00
C ALA A 46 -10.88 -19.59 5.12
N VAL A 47 -10.42 -19.91 6.33
CA VAL A 47 -10.41 -18.96 7.46
C VAL A 47 -9.48 -17.79 7.19
N GLN A 48 -8.29 -18.02 6.63
CA GLN A 48 -7.37 -16.95 6.25
C GLN A 48 -7.95 -16.07 5.13
N CYS A 49 -8.60 -16.66 4.13
CA CYS A 49 -9.27 -15.92 3.06
C CYS A 49 -10.40 -15.04 3.62
N PHE A 50 -11.21 -15.59 4.53
CA PHE A 50 -12.26 -14.83 5.19
C PHE A 50 -11.71 -13.70 6.07
N ALA A 51 -10.60 -13.94 6.77
CA ALA A 51 -9.92 -12.92 7.57
C ALA A 51 -9.38 -11.78 6.70
N VAL A 52 -8.81 -12.10 5.53
CA VAL A 52 -8.40 -11.09 4.55
C VAL A 52 -9.61 -10.34 4.01
N LEU A 53 -10.69 -11.03 3.66
CA LEU A 53 -11.92 -10.41 3.15
C LEU A 53 -12.49 -9.39 4.15
N TRP A 54 -12.40 -9.68 5.45
CA TRP A 54 -12.81 -8.76 6.51
C TRP A 54 -11.98 -7.48 6.58
N SER A 55 -10.70 -7.52 6.17
CA SER A 55 -9.82 -6.35 6.13
C SER A 55 -10.01 -5.47 4.89
N VAL A 56 -10.73 -5.97 3.86
CA VAL A 56 -10.90 -5.26 2.58
C VAL A 56 -11.53 -3.88 2.74
N PRO A 57 -12.61 -3.67 3.52
CA PRO A 57 -13.20 -2.35 3.67
C PRO A 57 -12.24 -1.33 4.28
N LEU A 58 -11.40 -1.76 5.23
CA LEU A 58 -10.39 -0.91 5.84
C LEU A 58 -9.32 -0.52 4.82
N VAL A 59 -8.78 -1.49 4.09
CA VAL A 59 -7.75 -1.24 3.06
C VAL A 59 -8.32 -0.37 1.94
N ALA A 60 -9.55 -0.64 1.49
CA ALA A 60 -10.22 0.14 0.46
C ALA A 60 -10.47 1.58 0.92
N GLY A 61 -10.95 1.77 2.15
CA GLY A 61 -11.08 3.09 2.76
C GLY A 61 -9.73 3.81 2.82
N THR A 62 -8.66 3.10 3.20
CA THR A 62 -7.34 3.73 3.30
C THR A 62 -6.76 4.24 1.99
N VAL A 63 -7.04 3.54 0.88
CA VAL A 63 -6.48 3.83 -0.45
C VAL A 63 -7.40 4.73 -1.29
N LEU A 64 -8.71 4.62 -1.10
CA LEU A 64 -9.69 5.39 -1.88
C LEU A 64 -10.11 6.67 -1.17
N GLY A 65 -10.02 6.72 0.17
CA GLY A 65 -10.37 7.89 0.96
C GLY A 65 -9.67 9.17 0.53
N PRO A 66 -8.34 9.17 0.30
CA PRO A 66 -7.62 10.37 -0.11
C PRO A 66 -8.09 10.98 -1.44
N VAL A 67 -8.71 10.19 -2.32
CA VAL A 67 -9.21 10.67 -3.61
C VAL A 67 -10.26 11.78 -3.44
N THR A 68 -11.02 11.77 -2.33
CA THR A 68 -12.02 12.83 -2.06
C THR A 68 -11.37 14.19 -1.82
N GLN A 69 -10.11 14.23 -1.37
CA GLN A 69 -9.36 15.48 -1.19
C GLN A 69 -9.07 16.18 -2.52
N GLY A 70 -9.07 15.44 -3.64
CA GLY A 70 -8.94 16.02 -4.98
C GLY A 70 -10.04 17.03 -5.32
N ALA A 71 -11.23 16.90 -4.72
CA ALA A 71 -12.32 17.85 -4.90
C ALA A 71 -12.21 19.10 -4.00
N ARG A 72 -11.33 19.08 -2.99
CA ARG A 72 -11.17 20.14 -1.98
C ARG A 72 -9.69 20.41 -1.67
N PRO A 73 -8.88 20.79 -2.68
CA PRO A 73 -7.46 21.06 -2.48
C PRO A 73 -7.26 22.19 -1.48
N TRP A 74 -6.28 22.04 -0.59
CA TRP A 74 -5.87 23.02 0.43
C TRP A 74 -7.00 23.48 1.36
N SER A 75 -7.92 22.57 1.67
CA SER A 75 -9.04 22.81 2.59
C SER A 75 -8.63 22.82 4.07
N GLY A 76 -7.37 22.55 4.39
CA GLY A 76 -6.81 22.57 5.73
C GLY A 76 -6.22 21.22 6.15
N ALA A 77 -5.08 21.24 6.84
CA ALA A 77 -4.42 20.02 7.28
C ALA A 77 -5.24 19.32 8.38
N PRO A 78 -5.59 18.03 8.20
CA PRO A 78 -6.27 17.26 9.24
C PRO A 78 -5.32 17.00 10.43
N GLY A 79 -5.91 16.78 11.61
CA GLY A 79 -5.13 16.52 12.83
C GLY A 79 -4.37 15.20 12.77
N ASP A 80 -4.98 14.17 12.19
CA ASP A 80 -4.40 12.84 12.03
C ASP A 80 -4.65 12.25 10.64
N VAL A 81 -4.00 11.11 10.36
CA VAL A 81 -4.18 10.39 9.08
C VAL A 81 -5.57 9.78 8.96
N ARG A 82 -6.23 9.45 10.07
CA ARG A 82 -7.56 8.82 10.04
C ARG A 82 -8.60 9.80 9.52
N ASP A 83 -8.60 11.01 10.05
CA ASP A 83 -9.48 12.10 9.65
C ASP A 83 -9.24 12.48 8.18
N ALA A 84 -7.99 12.40 7.71
CA ALA A 84 -7.66 12.65 6.31
C ALA A 84 -8.31 11.65 5.33
N VAL A 85 -8.53 10.42 5.78
CA VAL A 85 -8.86 9.27 4.92
C VAL A 85 -10.32 8.82 5.07
N PHE A 86 -10.93 9.03 6.24
CA PHE A 86 -12.31 8.65 6.55
C PHE A 86 -13.21 9.87 6.80
N THR A 87 -13.05 10.94 6.01
CA THR A 87 -13.87 12.17 6.12
C THR A 87 -15.36 11.91 5.94
N ASP A 88 -15.73 11.12 4.93
CA ASP A 88 -17.11 10.95 4.47
C ASP A 88 -17.66 9.53 4.68
N VAL A 89 -16.84 8.64 5.26
CA VAL A 89 -17.17 7.21 5.43
C VAL A 89 -17.02 6.81 6.90
N PRO A 90 -18.01 6.13 7.50
CA PRO A 90 -17.91 5.69 8.88
C PRO A 90 -16.76 4.71 9.08
N TRP A 91 -16.03 4.88 10.18
CA TRP A 91 -14.91 4.01 10.53
C TRP A 91 -15.35 2.54 10.69
N PRO A 92 -14.67 1.57 10.04
CA PRO A 92 -15.08 0.18 10.08
C PRO A 92 -14.98 -0.42 11.50
N PRO A 93 -15.94 -1.27 11.92
CA PRO A 93 -15.86 -1.96 13.20
C PRO A 93 -14.68 -2.95 13.22
N TYR A 94 -13.99 -3.04 14.36
CA TYR A 94 -12.85 -3.95 14.59
C TYR A 94 -11.61 -3.68 13.69
N ALA A 95 -11.46 -2.47 13.18
CA ALA A 95 -10.34 -2.10 12.31
C ALA A 95 -8.96 -2.08 13.03
N SER A 96 -8.93 -2.04 14.37
CA SER A 96 -7.70 -1.99 15.18
C SER A 96 -6.75 -3.16 14.92
N THR A 97 -7.29 -4.35 14.64
CA THR A 97 -6.50 -5.58 14.47
C THR A 97 -6.24 -5.94 13.00
N GLY A 98 -6.83 -5.20 12.05
CA GLY A 98 -6.68 -5.38 10.60
C GLY A 98 -5.22 -5.52 10.13
N PRO A 99 -4.30 -4.58 10.44
CA PRO A 99 -2.92 -4.66 9.97
C PRO A 99 -2.19 -5.89 10.53
N LEU A 100 -2.48 -6.28 11.77
CA LEU A 100 -1.86 -7.44 12.40
C LEU A 100 -2.30 -8.75 11.73
N VAL A 101 -3.60 -8.87 11.44
CA VAL A 101 -4.14 -10.02 10.70
C VAL A 101 -3.49 -10.14 9.32
N LEU A 102 -3.41 -9.04 8.57
CA LEU A 102 -2.76 -9.01 7.25
C LEU A 102 -1.28 -9.42 7.31
N ALA A 103 -0.54 -8.88 8.27
CA ALA A 103 0.88 -9.20 8.46
C ALA A 103 1.10 -10.68 8.82
N VAL A 104 0.25 -11.22 9.69
CA VAL A 104 0.32 -12.64 10.09
C VAL A 104 0.01 -13.55 8.89
N VAL A 105 -1.04 -13.26 8.12
CA VAL A 105 -1.38 -14.05 6.91
C VAL A 105 -0.26 -13.94 5.86
N ALA A 106 0.33 -12.77 5.67
CA ALA A 106 1.48 -12.58 4.78
C ALA A 106 2.66 -13.49 5.19
N ALA A 107 3.00 -13.52 6.48
CA ALA A 107 4.05 -14.37 7.00
C ALA A 107 3.74 -15.86 6.80
N VAL A 108 2.49 -16.28 7.02
CA VAL A 108 2.06 -17.67 6.79
C VAL A 108 2.20 -18.07 5.33
N VAL A 109 1.71 -17.24 4.40
CA VAL A 109 1.81 -17.51 2.96
C VAL A 109 3.28 -17.59 2.53
N LEU A 110 4.13 -16.70 3.04
CA LEU A 110 5.56 -16.70 2.75
C LEU A 110 6.24 -18.00 3.25
N VAL A 111 5.98 -18.39 4.50
CA VAL A 111 6.56 -19.58 5.13
C VAL A 111 6.05 -20.87 4.49
N ALA A 112 4.76 -20.95 4.17
CA ALA A 112 4.15 -22.10 3.52
C ALA A 112 4.62 -22.26 2.07
N GLY A 113 4.79 -21.14 1.36
CA GLY A 113 5.19 -21.13 -0.05
C GLY A 113 6.68 -21.35 -0.30
N ARG A 114 7.56 -21.11 0.70
CA ARG A 114 9.02 -20.98 0.50
C ARG A 114 9.71 -22.12 -0.23
N ASN A 115 9.24 -23.36 -0.06
CA ASN A 115 9.83 -24.57 -0.64
C ASN A 115 8.88 -25.29 -1.60
N THR A 116 7.93 -24.56 -2.19
CA THR A 116 6.97 -25.11 -3.14
C THR A 116 7.23 -24.58 -4.55
N ALA A 117 6.73 -25.29 -5.56
CA ALA A 117 6.70 -24.79 -6.94
C ALA A 117 5.94 -23.45 -7.08
N ARG A 118 5.16 -23.05 -6.07
CA ARG A 118 4.37 -21.79 -6.04
C ARG A 118 5.05 -20.68 -5.22
N SER A 119 6.33 -20.82 -4.89
CA SER A 119 7.08 -19.84 -4.07
C SER A 119 7.04 -18.41 -4.64
N ALA A 120 7.07 -18.25 -5.96
CA ALA A 120 6.95 -16.94 -6.61
C ALA A 120 5.59 -16.28 -6.35
N ALA A 121 4.49 -17.01 -6.56
CA ALA A 121 3.14 -16.52 -6.30
C ALA A 121 2.92 -16.21 -4.81
N ALA A 122 3.44 -17.07 -3.93
CA ALA A 122 3.36 -16.84 -2.48
C ALA A 122 4.08 -15.55 -2.05
N ARG A 123 5.25 -15.23 -2.63
CA ARG A 123 5.94 -13.97 -2.35
C ARG A 123 5.17 -12.75 -2.84
N VAL A 124 4.51 -12.83 -4.01
CA VAL A 124 3.65 -11.75 -4.52
C VAL A 124 2.47 -11.50 -3.59
N VAL A 125 1.75 -12.56 -3.18
CA VAL A 125 0.62 -12.44 -2.27
C VAL A 125 1.07 -11.89 -0.91
N ALA A 126 2.18 -12.40 -0.38
CA ALA A 126 2.74 -11.91 0.88
C ALA A 126 3.17 -10.44 0.79
N LEU A 127 3.72 -10.00 -0.35
CA LEU A 127 4.08 -8.61 -0.58
C LEU A 127 2.85 -7.70 -0.58
N VAL A 128 1.79 -8.07 -1.30
CA VAL A 128 0.54 -7.30 -1.36
C VAL A 128 -0.12 -7.21 0.02
N LEU A 129 -0.17 -8.33 0.76
CA LEU A 129 -0.73 -8.35 2.11
C LEU A 129 0.12 -7.56 3.11
N GLY A 130 1.45 -7.66 3.03
CA GLY A 130 2.37 -6.89 3.85
C GLY A 130 2.28 -5.39 3.56
N TRP A 131 2.17 -5.02 2.29
CA TRP A 131 1.92 -3.65 1.86
C TRP A 131 0.62 -3.11 2.44
N ALA A 132 -0.49 -3.85 2.30
CA ALA A 132 -1.78 -3.47 2.85
C ALA A 132 -1.76 -3.33 4.38
N ALA A 133 -0.99 -4.19 5.08
CA ALA A 133 -0.79 -4.05 6.51
C ALA A 133 -0.09 -2.73 6.84
N VAL A 134 1.01 -2.41 6.15
CA VAL A 134 1.80 -1.20 6.44
C VAL A 134 1.03 0.08 6.09
N THR A 135 0.27 0.11 5.00
CA THR A 135 -0.51 1.30 4.62
C THR A 135 -1.67 1.59 5.56
N THR A 136 -2.20 0.58 6.25
CA THR A 136 -3.30 0.76 7.22
C THR A 136 -2.82 1.15 8.63
N VAL A 137 -1.55 0.93 8.96
CA VAL A 137 -0.98 1.23 10.29
C VAL A 137 -1.14 2.70 10.70
N PRO A 138 -0.84 3.72 9.85
CA PRO A 138 -0.97 5.12 10.25
C PRO A 138 -2.39 5.52 10.62
N ALA A 139 -3.40 5.04 9.88
CA ALA A 139 -4.80 5.31 10.15
C ALA A 139 -5.30 4.57 11.41
N VAL A 140 -4.80 3.37 11.68
CA VAL A 140 -5.16 2.59 12.88
C VAL A 140 -4.54 3.21 14.13
N LEU A 141 -3.28 3.63 14.07
CA LEU A 141 -2.57 4.24 15.20
C LEU A 141 -2.88 5.73 15.40
N GLN A 142 -3.74 6.33 14.55
CA GLN A 142 -4.04 7.78 14.58
C GLN A 142 -2.75 8.61 14.57
N LEU A 143 -1.81 8.23 13.70
CA LEU A 143 -0.54 8.94 13.61
C LEU A 143 -0.78 10.39 13.17
N PRO A 144 0.02 11.34 13.68
CA PRO A 144 0.00 12.71 13.20
C PRO A 144 0.17 12.76 11.68
N TYR A 145 -0.58 13.64 11.01
CA TYR A 145 -0.61 13.76 9.55
C TYR A 145 0.78 13.76 8.90
N THR A 146 1.72 14.56 9.42
CA THR A 146 3.08 14.66 8.88
C THR A 146 3.87 13.35 9.01
N SER A 147 3.73 12.64 10.13
CA SER A 147 4.37 11.34 10.33
C SER A 147 3.78 10.26 9.43
N GLY A 148 2.48 10.33 9.13
CA GLY A 148 1.80 9.49 8.15
C GLY A 148 2.37 9.65 6.74
N LEU A 149 2.49 10.90 6.29
CA LEU A 149 3.08 11.23 4.97
C LEU A 149 4.51 10.71 4.86
N VAL A 150 5.34 10.91 5.89
CA VAL A 150 6.71 10.39 5.91
C VAL A 150 6.71 8.86 5.88
N GLY A 151 5.85 8.22 6.66
CA GLY A 151 5.70 6.76 6.66
C GLY A 151 5.33 6.21 5.29
N GLN A 152 4.35 6.81 4.61
CA GLN A 152 3.96 6.43 3.25
C GLN A 152 5.07 6.71 2.22
N GLY A 153 5.79 7.83 2.34
CA GLY A 153 6.96 8.11 1.51
C GLY A 153 8.05 7.04 1.66
N VAL A 154 8.30 6.58 2.89
CA VAL A 154 9.22 5.45 3.16
C VAL A 154 8.72 4.15 2.51
N VAL A 155 7.41 3.89 2.51
CA VAL A 155 6.84 2.73 1.81
C VAL A 155 7.10 2.81 0.30
N VAL A 156 6.89 3.96 -0.34
CA VAL A 156 7.18 4.16 -1.77
C VAL A 156 8.65 3.82 -2.05
N VAL A 157 9.58 4.37 -1.27
CA VAL A 157 11.02 4.11 -1.40
C VAL A 157 11.35 2.64 -1.19
N ALA A 158 10.80 2.00 -0.16
CA ALA A 158 11.07 0.60 0.17
C ALA A 158 10.60 -0.34 -0.94
N VAL A 159 9.40 -0.11 -1.48
CA VAL A 159 8.83 -0.95 -2.53
C VAL A 159 9.53 -0.72 -3.87
N LEU A 160 9.91 0.53 -4.21
CA LEU A 160 10.77 0.79 -5.37
C LEU A 160 12.14 0.14 -5.24
N GLY A 161 12.75 0.22 -4.05
CA GLY A 161 14.02 -0.45 -3.74
C GLY A 161 13.92 -1.97 -3.90
N LEU A 162 12.80 -2.57 -3.49
CA LEU A 162 12.51 -3.99 -3.68
C LEU A 162 12.32 -4.36 -5.15
N ALA A 163 11.63 -3.51 -5.92
CA ALA A 163 11.48 -3.69 -7.37
C ALA A 163 12.85 -3.73 -8.07
N GLU A 164 13.69 -2.74 -7.80
CA GLU A 164 15.05 -2.68 -8.34
C GLU A 164 15.92 -3.85 -7.89
N TRP A 165 15.89 -4.18 -6.58
CA TRP A 165 16.66 -5.30 -6.04
C TRP A 165 16.25 -6.64 -6.64
N SER A 166 14.94 -6.90 -6.76
CA SER A 166 14.43 -8.13 -7.38
C SER A 166 14.67 -8.18 -8.89
N GLY A 167 14.67 -7.03 -9.57
CA GLY A 167 14.98 -6.89 -10.98
C GLY A 167 16.44 -7.11 -11.33
N ARG A 168 17.38 -6.84 -10.42
CA ARG A 168 18.83 -7.05 -10.65
C ARG A 168 19.21 -8.52 -10.89
N ALA A 169 18.42 -9.46 -10.38
CA ALA A 169 18.72 -10.89 -10.44
C ALA A 169 18.36 -11.55 -11.79
N GLY A 170 17.66 -10.87 -12.70
CA GLY A 170 17.18 -11.48 -13.94
C GLY A 170 17.01 -10.49 -15.08
N ASN A 171 17.19 -10.98 -16.31
CA ASN A 171 17.07 -10.16 -17.52
C ASN A 171 15.61 -9.88 -17.92
N ARG A 172 14.62 -10.45 -17.21
CA ARG A 172 13.19 -10.23 -17.43
C ARG A 172 12.51 -9.79 -16.13
N PRO A 173 11.54 -8.85 -16.19
CA PRO A 173 10.81 -8.42 -15.02
C PRO A 173 10.04 -9.60 -14.43
N SER A 174 10.37 -9.94 -13.19
CA SER A 174 9.67 -10.97 -12.44
C SER A 174 8.28 -10.47 -12.04
N PRO A 175 7.29 -11.36 -11.79
CA PRO A 175 5.97 -10.94 -11.31
C PRO A 175 6.06 -10.18 -9.97
N LEU A 176 7.08 -10.49 -9.14
CA LEU A 176 7.35 -9.77 -7.91
C LEU A 176 7.84 -8.34 -8.16
N THR A 177 8.68 -8.16 -9.18
CA THR A 177 9.16 -6.84 -9.57
C THR A 177 8.02 -5.96 -10.09
N LEU A 178 7.16 -6.51 -10.95
CA LEU A 178 5.99 -5.79 -11.47
C LEU A 178 5.00 -5.42 -10.35
N THR A 179 4.71 -6.36 -9.44
CA THR A 179 3.83 -6.07 -8.31
C THR A 179 4.42 -5.02 -7.38
N ALA A 180 5.72 -5.06 -7.09
CA ALA A 180 6.38 -3.99 -6.35
C ALA A 180 6.24 -2.63 -7.08
N LEU A 181 6.53 -2.54 -8.37
CA LEU A 181 6.37 -1.29 -9.13
C LEU A 181 4.93 -0.76 -9.08
N LEU A 182 3.93 -1.63 -9.25
CA LEU A 182 2.52 -1.24 -9.15
C LEU A 182 2.18 -0.71 -7.75
N LEU A 183 2.62 -1.39 -6.70
CA LEU A 183 2.38 -0.93 -5.32
C LEU A 183 3.07 0.41 -5.03
N ALA A 184 4.26 0.64 -5.59
CA ALA A 184 4.94 1.94 -5.50
C ALA A 184 4.18 3.06 -6.22
N LEU A 185 3.63 2.80 -7.40
CA LEU A 185 2.81 3.77 -8.14
C LEU A 185 1.50 4.06 -7.41
N VAL A 186 0.82 3.03 -6.92
CA VAL A 186 -0.42 3.21 -6.15
C VAL A 186 -0.17 4.03 -4.89
N THR A 187 0.91 3.74 -4.15
CA THR A 187 1.28 4.52 -2.97
C THR A 187 1.73 5.93 -3.26
N SER A 188 2.40 6.18 -4.39
CA SER A 188 2.80 7.55 -4.74
C SER A 188 1.61 8.42 -5.11
N VAL A 189 0.61 7.86 -5.80
CA VAL A 189 -0.64 8.53 -6.12
C VAL A 189 -1.46 8.80 -4.84
N ASP A 190 -1.61 7.79 -3.99
CA ASP A 190 -2.28 7.92 -2.69
C ASP A 190 -1.63 8.99 -1.80
N LEU A 191 -0.30 8.99 -1.72
CA LEU A 191 0.49 9.98 -1.01
C LEU A 191 0.32 11.39 -1.59
N ALA A 192 0.28 11.53 -2.92
CA ALA A 192 0.04 12.82 -3.56
C ALA A 192 -1.37 13.35 -3.24
N PHE A 193 -2.37 12.47 -3.19
CA PHE A 193 -3.73 12.85 -2.80
C PHE A 193 -3.81 13.28 -1.34
N LEU A 194 -3.16 12.55 -0.43
CA LEU A 194 -3.09 12.93 0.99
C LEU A 194 -2.36 14.26 1.22
N ALA A 195 -1.37 14.57 0.39
CA ALA A 195 -0.63 15.81 0.49
C ALA A 195 -1.48 17.04 0.13
N LEU A 196 -2.57 16.88 -0.64
CA LEU A 196 -3.47 17.97 -1.08
C LEU A 196 -4.13 18.71 0.09
N ALA A 197 -4.21 18.11 1.27
CA ALA A 197 -4.73 18.79 2.45
C ALA A 197 -3.92 20.04 2.84
N SER A 198 -2.61 20.07 2.53
CA SER A 198 -1.70 21.18 2.85
C SER A 198 -0.88 21.59 1.64
N GLU A 199 -0.84 22.89 1.34
CA GLU A 199 -0.07 23.44 0.23
C GLU A 199 1.42 23.10 0.32
N SER A 200 2.05 23.33 1.48
CA SER A 200 3.46 23.02 1.70
C SER A 200 3.76 21.52 1.59
N ALA A 201 2.85 20.68 2.07
CA ALA A 201 3.00 19.23 1.95
C ALA A 201 2.87 18.79 0.48
N THR A 202 1.90 19.34 -0.25
CA THR A 202 1.66 19.06 -1.68
C THR A 202 2.93 19.31 -2.49
N ILE A 203 3.51 20.51 -2.35
CA ILE A 203 4.71 20.90 -3.10
C ILE A 203 5.90 20.01 -2.72
N GLY A 204 6.16 19.81 -1.42
CA GLY A 204 7.29 19.02 -0.94
C GLY A 204 7.22 17.55 -1.38
N VAL A 205 6.02 16.94 -1.29
CA VAL A 205 5.78 15.55 -1.70
C VAL A 205 5.93 15.40 -3.21
N LEU A 206 5.31 16.28 -4.02
CA LEU A 206 5.40 16.19 -5.47
C LEU A 206 6.84 16.35 -5.98
N VAL A 207 7.60 17.31 -5.43
CA VAL A 207 9.04 17.45 -5.74
C VAL A 207 9.79 16.16 -5.40
N SER A 208 9.56 15.61 -4.21
CA SER A 208 10.25 14.40 -3.74
C SER A 208 9.92 13.19 -4.64
N LEU A 209 8.66 13.01 -5.01
CA LEU A 209 8.21 11.93 -5.90
C LEU A 209 8.80 12.08 -7.30
N THR A 210 8.79 13.30 -7.88
CA THR A 210 9.41 13.55 -9.19
C THR A 210 10.90 13.21 -9.19
N VAL A 211 11.64 13.61 -8.16
CA VAL A 211 13.07 13.28 -8.02
C VAL A 211 13.26 11.78 -7.83
N LEU A 212 12.45 11.13 -6.99
CA LEU A 212 12.56 9.71 -6.70
C LEU A 212 12.31 8.84 -7.95
N PHE A 213 11.22 9.10 -8.68
CA PHE A 213 10.93 8.39 -9.93
C PHE A 213 11.91 8.77 -11.03
N GLY A 214 12.35 10.03 -11.11
CA GLY A 214 13.40 10.45 -12.04
C GLY A 214 14.74 9.74 -11.78
N ALA A 215 15.11 9.51 -10.51
CA ALA A 215 16.27 8.70 -10.15
C ALA A 215 16.07 7.23 -10.53
N ALA A 216 14.86 6.69 -10.35
CA ALA A 216 14.51 5.33 -10.74
C ALA A 216 14.54 5.10 -12.26
N CYS A 217 14.45 6.14 -13.09
CA CYS A 217 14.69 6.05 -14.54
C CYS A 217 16.09 5.55 -14.91
N ARG A 218 17.08 5.69 -14.01
CA ARG A 218 18.42 5.12 -14.22
C ARG A 218 18.46 3.61 -14.06
N GLY A 219 17.45 3.02 -13.42
CA GLY A 219 17.31 1.58 -13.25
C GLY A 219 16.80 0.90 -14.52
N ARG A 220 17.40 -0.24 -14.90
CA ARG A 220 17.01 -0.96 -16.13
C ARG A 220 15.58 -1.50 -16.09
N VAL A 221 15.04 -1.74 -14.89
CA VAL A 221 13.76 -2.43 -14.72
C VAL A 221 12.63 -1.46 -14.37
N ALA A 222 12.90 -0.43 -13.56
CA ALA A 222 11.90 0.60 -13.27
C ALA A 222 11.74 1.64 -14.38
N ALA A 223 12.76 1.88 -15.23
CA ALA A 223 12.74 2.93 -16.27
C ALA A 223 11.43 3.08 -17.07
N PRO A 224 10.84 2.03 -17.68
CA PRO A 224 9.64 2.19 -18.50
C PRO A 224 8.41 2.65 -17.72
N PHE A 225 8.38 2.43 -16.40
CA PHE A 225 7.28 2.84 -15.53
C PHE A 225 7.58 4.11 -14.72
N ALA A 226 8.86 4.33 -14.41
CA ALA A 226 9.32 5.46 -13.63
C ALA A 226 9.29 6.76 -14.45
N ALA A 227 9.60 6.71 -15.75
CA ALA A 227 9.56 7.88 -16.63
C ALA A 227 8.15 8.52 -16.71
N PRO A 228 7.07 7.79 -17.07
CA PRO A 228 5.74 8.38 -17.10
C PRO A 228 5.26 8.84 -15.71
N ALA A 229 5.63 8.13 -14.64
CA ALA A 229 5.30 8.53 -13.27
C ALA A 229 5.99 9.83 -12.86
N ALA A 230 7.29 9.98 -13.17
CA ALA A 230 8.04 11.21 -12.91
C ALA A 230 7.43 12.41 -13.67
N LEU A 231 7.03 12.21 -14.93
CA LEU A 231 6.35 13.22 -15.72
C LEU A 231 4.99 13.59 -15.15
N GLY A 232 4.19 12.60 -14.74
CA GLY A 232 2.89 12.84 -14.11
C GLY A 232 3.00 13.61 -12.80
N HIS A 233 3.98 13.30 -11.95
CA HIS A 233 4.22 14.06 -10.72
C HIS A 233 4.79 15.46 -11.01
N ALA A 234 5.62 15.62 -12.05
CA ALA A 234 6.14 16.92 -12.46
C ALA A 234 5.06 17.84 -13.05
N THR A 235 4.12 17.31 -13.85
CA THR A 235 2.98 18.09 -14.34
C THR A 235 2.04 18.47 -13.20
N ALA A 236 1.77 17.55 -12.26
CA ALA A 236 1.01 17.87 -11.06
C ALA A 236 1.67 18.98 -10.23
N LEU A 237 3.01 18.94 -10.10
CA LEU A 237 3.77 19.98 -9.42
C LEU A 237 3.64 21.34 -10.12
N ALA A 238 3.76 21.37 -11.44
CA ALA A 238 3.56 22.57 -12.26
C ALA A 238 2.16 23.18 -12.04
N CYS A 239 1.12 22.34 -12.04
CA CYS A 239 -0.25 22.76 -11.76
C CYS A 239 -0.40 23.30 -10.33
N ALA A 240 0.18 22.63 -9.33
CA ALA A 240 0.12 23.05 -7.94
C ALA A 240 0.79 24.41 -7.71
N ILE A 241 1.97 24.64 -8.31
CA ILE A 241 2.69 25.93 -8.24
C ILE A 241 1.88 27.04 -8.92
N GLY A 242 1.29 26.76 -10.09
CA GLY A 242 0.44 27.72 -10.77
C GLY A 242 -0.82 28.09 -9.98
N ALA A 243 -1.45 27.10 -9.36
CA ALA A 243 -2.60 27.31 -8.51
C ALA A 243 -2.25 28.08 -7.22
N SER A 244 -1.09 27.84 -6.61
CA SER A 244 -0.67 28.58 -5.41
C SER A 244 -0.29 30.02 -5.73
N ALA A 245 0.26 30.27 -6.93
CA ALA A 245 0.53 31.62 -7.43
C ALA A 245 -0.74 32.36 -7.90
N GLY A 246 -1.92 31.74 -7.83
CA GLY A 246 -3.20 32.35 -8.25
C GLY A 246 -3.33 32.56 -9.76
N TRP A 247 -2.58 31.82 -10.57
CA TRP A 247 -2.56 31.98 -12.02
C TRP A 247 -3.85 31.49 -12.67
N ARG A 248 -4.19 32.06 -13.83
CA ARG A 248 -5.34 31.59 -14.60
C ARG A 248 -5.00 30.24 -15.26
N PRO A 249 -5.99 29.37 -15.52
CA PRO A 249 -5.76 28.02 -16.09
C PRO A 249 -4.97 28.02 -17.41
N HIS A 250 -5.06 29.10 -18.17
CA HIS A 250 -4.37 29.29 -19.44
C HIS A 250 -2.85 29.46 -19.26
N ASP A 251 -2.41 30.13 -18.19
CA ASP A 251 -0.99 30.34 -17.90
C ASP A 251 -0.34 29.06 -17.33
N THR A 252 -1.12 28.25 -16.60
CA THR A 252 -0.68 26.94 -16.12
C THR A 252 -0.54 25.91 -17.24
N ALA A 253 -1.35 26.01 -18.31
CA ALA A 253 -1.28 25.11 -19.44
C ALA A 253 0.08 25.20 -20.17
N LEU A 254 0.67 26.40 -20.23
CA LEU A 254 2.01 26.60 -20.79
C LEU A 254 3.08 25.90 -19.97
N LEU A 255 2.98 25.93 -18.64
CA LEU A 255 3.95 25.28 -17.75
C LEU A 255 3.84 23.74 -17.81
N VAL A 256 2.63 23.21 -18.01
CA VAL A 256 2.41 21.78 -18.25
C VAL A 256 3.01 21.33 -19.58
N LEU A 257 3.04 22.19 -20.62
CA LEU A 257 3.68 21.93 -21.90
C LEU A 257 5.21 21.93 -21.82
N VAL A 258 5.80 22.68 -20.88
CA VAL A 258 7.25 22.70 -20.64
C VAL A 258 7.74 21.34 -20.11
N VAL A 259 6.94 20.63 -19.31
CA VAL A 259 7.34 19.32 -18.73
C VAL A 259 7.68 18.27 -19.80
N PRO A 260 6.79 17.94 -20.78
CA PRO A 260 7.13 17.03 -21.86
C PRO A 260 8.20 17.58 -22.80
N ALA A 261 8.30 18.91 -22.98
CA ALA A 261 9.35 19.52 -23.79
C ALA A 261 10.75 19.32 -23.17
N VAL A 262 10.89 19.54 -21.86
CA VAL A 262 12.13 19.28 -21.12
C VAL A 262 12.43 17.78 -21.08
N ALA A 263 11.41 16.93 -20.94
CA ALA A 263 11.57 15.49 -20.99
C ALA A 263 12.06 14.97 -22.35
N ALA A 264 11.69 15.64 -23.44
CA ALA A 264 12.15 15.32 -24.80
C ALA A 264 13.59 15.80 -25.09
N LEU A 265 14.12 16.71 -24.27
CA LEU A 265 15.47 17.27 -24.40
C LEU A 265 16.55 16.44 -23.67
N VAL A 266 16.15 15.53 -22.78
CA VAL A 266 17.04 14.69 -21.94
C VAL A 266 17.03 13.25 -22.43
#